data_AF-A0A1Q7KI31-F1
#
_entry.id   AF-A0A1Q7KI31-F1
#
_cell.length_a   1.000
_cell.length_b   1.000
_cell.length_c   1.000
_cell.angle_alpha   90.00
_cell.angle_beta   90.00
_cell.angle_gamma   90.00
#
_symmetry.space_group_name_H-M   'P 1'
#
loop_
_entity.id
_entity.type
_entity.pdbx_description
1 polymer ?
#
loop_
_entity_poly.entity_id
_entity_poly.type
_entity_poly.pdbx_seq_one_letter_code
_entity_poly.pdbx_strand_id
1 'polypeptide(L)'
;MAFMPEHAPLAVLTFLGTIGLLGLAAVVFLFAALLKRKWIALGTAAVALLIAVAYALVLVGVSLTSHQLVLAPGERKYFCEIDCHIAYSVAGVEEAHTLGDESHPASATGRFVIIHLKTWFDSDTISPHRGNAAAANLPPRQPAKPRSSRCAAPRLP
;
A
#
# COMPACT_ATOMS: atom_id res chain seq x y z
N MET A 1 2.76 3.46 17.66
CA MET A 1 1.40 2.85 17.74
C MET A 1 1.11 2.28 16.35
N ALA A 2 0.62 1.03 16.24
CA ALA A 2 0.38 0.42 14.94
C ALA A 2 -0.87 1.03 14.30
N PHE A 3 -0.72 1.70 13.16
CA PHE A 3 -1.84 2.27 12.42
C PHE A 3 -2.45 1.17 11.56
N MET A 4 -3.48 0.49 12.07
CA MET A 4 -4.23 -0.52 11.32
C MET A 4 -5.58 0.06 10.91
N PRO A 5 -5.86 0.22 9.60
CA PRO A 5 -7.19 0.58 9.15
C PRO A 5 -8.10 -0.66 9.23
N GLU A 6 -8.92 -0.71 10.27
CA GLU A 6 -9.91 -1.78 10.52
C GLU A 6 -10.91 -1.94 9.36
N HIS A 7 -11.08 -0.91 8.54
CA HIS A 7 -12.10 -0.85 7.47
C HIS A 7 -11.58 -1.12 6.05
N ALA A 8 -10.31 -1.46 5.89
CA ALA A 8 -9.73 -1.66 4.55
C ALA A 8 -10.42 -2.78 3.71
N PRO A 9 -10.84 -3.93 4.28
CA PRO A 9 -11.61 -4.92 3.53
C PRO A 9 -12.96 -4.41 3.02
N LEU A 10 -13.62 -3.53 3.79
CA LEU A 10 -14.89 -2.92 3.40
C LEU A 10 -14.70 -1.96 2.22
N ALA A 11 -13.60 -1.21 2.19
CA ALA A 11 -13.26 -0.34 1.07
C ALA A 11 -13.07 -1.16 -0.22
N VAL A 12 -12.34 -2.27 -0.15
CA VAL A 12 -12.14 -3.17 -1.30
C VAL A 12 -13.45 -3.81 -1.77
N LEU A 13 -14.29 -4.30 -0.85
CA LEU A 13 -15.58 -4.92 -1.17
C LEU A 13 -16.58 -3.93 -1.78
N THR A 14 -16.62 -2.70 -1.27
CA THR A 14 -17.50 -1.65 -1.84
C THR A 14 -17.03 -1.21 -3.22
N PHE A 15 -15.73 -1.09 -3.44
CA PHE A 15 -15.15 -0.81 -4.76
C PHE A 15 -15.44 -1.94 -5.77
N LEU A 16 -15.13 -3.19 -5.41
CA LEU A 16 -15.40 -4.34 -6.30
C LEU A 16 -16.89 -4.54 -6.54
N GLY A 17 -17.72 -4.38 -5.50
CA GLY A 17 -19.17 -4.48 -5.60
C GLY A 17 -19.77 -3.42 -6.51
N THR A 18 -19.31 -2.18 -6.44
CA THR A 18 -19.79 -1.09 -7.33
C THR A 18 -19.38 -1.33 -8.78
N ILE A 19 -18.14 -1.75 -9.04
CA ILE A 19 -17.69 -2.14 -10.38
C ILE A 19 -18.52 -3.31 -10.91
N GLY A 20 -18.74 -4.34 -10.10
CA GLY A 20 -19.54 -5.51 -10.47
C GLY A 20 -20.98 -5.15 -10.81
N LEU A 21 -21.64 -4.32 -9.99
CA LEU A 21 -23.01 -3.86 -10.23
C LEU A 21 -23.11 -2.98 -11.49
N LEU A 22 -22.17 -2.06 -11.69
CA LEU A 22 -22.14 -1.23 -12.91
C LEU A 22 -21.87 -2.07 -14.15
N GLY A 23 -20.97 -3.06 -14.07
CA GLY A 23 -20.70 -4.00 -15.15
C GLY A 23 -21.94 -4.83 -15.51
N LEU A 24 -22.64 -5.36 -14.50
CA LEU A 24 -23.89 -6.08 -14.71
C LEU A 24 -24.96 -5.18 -15.33
N ALA A 25 -25.13 -3.96 -14.81
CA ALA A 25 -26.08 -2.98 -15.35
C ALA A 25 -25.76 -2.63 -16.81
N ALA A 26 -24.47 -2.49 -17.16
CA ALA A 26 -24.04 -2.25 -18.53
C ALA A 26 -24.39 -3.42 -19.46
N VAL A 27 -24.17 -4.67 -19.03
CA VAL A 27 -24.56 -5.86 -19.79
C VAL A 27 -26.08 -5.87 -20.01
N VAL A 28 -26.88 -5.69 -18.96
CA VAL A 28 -28.35 -5.66 -19.09
C VAL A 28 -28.81 -4.51 -19.99
N PHE A 29 -28.19 -3.33 -19.88
CA PHE A 29 -28.48 -2.19 -20.74
C PHE A 29 -28.20 -2.50 -22.22
N LEU A 30 -27.04 -3.09 -22.53
CA LEU A 30 -26.69 -3.48 -23.89
C LEU A 30 -27.68 -4.50 -24.46
N PHE A 31 -28.01 -5.55 -23.70
CA PHE A 31 -29.01 -6.54 -24.12
C PHE A 31 -30.40 -5.91 -24.31
N ALA A 32 -30.84 -5.04 -23.40
CA ALA A 32 -32.13 -4.35 -23.51
C ALA A 32 -32.17 -3.39 -24.71
N ALA A 33 -31.06 -2.71 -25.01
CA ALA A 33 -30.91 -1.85 -26.18
C ALA A 33 -30.95 -2.65 -27.49
N LEU A 34 -30.26 -3.78 -27.54
CA LEU A 34 -30.30 -4.72 -28.68
C LEU A 34 -31.71 -5.26 -28.92
N LEU A 35 -32.43 -5.61 -27.85
CA LEU A 35 -33.83 -6.06 -27.91
C LEU A 35 -34.83 -4.90 -28.08
N LYS A 36 -34.35 -3.65 -28.24
CA LYS A 36 -35.14 -2.41 -28.39
C LYS A 36 -36.17 -2.19 -27.27
N ARG A 37 -35.95 -2.77 -26.09
CA ARG A 37 -36.82 -2.62 -24.91
C ARG A 37 -36.46 -1.35 -24.14
N LYS A 38 -36.92 -0.21 -24.67
CA LYS A 38 -36.60 1.14 -24.15
C LYS A 38 -36.88 1.31 -22.65
N TRP A 39 -37.99 0.78 -22.13
CA TRP A 39 -38.33 0.88 -20.70
C TRP A 39 -37.31 0.19 -19.79
N ILE A 40 -36.81 -0.99 -20.19
CA ILE A 40 -35.78 -1.70 -19.43
C ILE A 40 -34.46 -0.95 -19.51
N ALA A 41 -34.07 -0.49 -20.70
CA ALA A 41 -32.83 0.28 -20.89
C ALA A 41 -32.82 1.60 -20.08
N LEU A 42 -33.95 2.33 -20.04
CA LEU A 42 -34.08 3.52 -19.21
C LEU A 42 -34.04 3.18 -17.72
N GLY A 43 -34.74 2.12 -17.30
CA GLY A 43 -34.72 1.67 -15.91
C GLY A 43 -33.32 1.28 -15.44
N THR A 44 -32.59 0.50 -16.24
CA THR A 44 -31.22 0.07 -15.90
C THR A 44 -30.24 1.23 -15.92
N ALA A 45 -30.37 2.17 -16.87
CA ALA A 45 -29.56 3.39 -16.88
C ALA A 45 -29.80 4.26 -15.64
N ALA A 46 -31.05 4.41 -15.21
CA ALA A 46 -31.39 5.15 -13.99
C ALA A 46 -30.80 4.49 -12.73
N VAL A 47 -30.89 3.16 -12.62
CA VAL A 47 -30.28 2.41 -11.52
C VAL A 47 -28.76 2.53 -11.53
N ALA A 48 -28.11 2.39 -12.69
CA ALA A 48 -26.66 2.54 -12.82
C ALA A 48 -26.21 3.95 -12.41
N LEU A 49 -26.94 4.98 -12.84
CA LEU A 49 -26.66 6.36 -12.45
C LEU A 49 -26.80 6.55 -10.94
N LEU A 50 -27.84 5.99 -10.32
CA LEU A 50 -28.04 6.07 -8.87
C LEU A 50 -26.89 5.41 -8.10
N ILE A 51 -26.43 4.23 -8.54
CA ILE A 51 -25.26 3.55 -7.95
C ILE A 51 -24.00 4.42 -8.08
N ALA A 52 -23.76 4.98 -9.26
CA ALA A 52 -22.59 5.82 -9.51
C ALA A 52 -22.61 7.08 -8.65
N VAL A 53 -23.75 7.77 -8.55
CA VAL A 53 -23.92 8.95 -7.71
C VAL A 53 -23.76 8.62 -6.24
N ALA A 54 -24.38 7.54 -5.77
CA ALA A 54 -24.25 7.10 -4.37
C ALA A 54 -22.79 6.80 -4.01
N TYR A 55 -22.07 6.08 -4.87
CA TYR A 55 -20.65 5.80 -4.64
C TYR A 55 -19.78 7.05 -4.70
N ALA A 56 -20.04 7.97 -5.65
CA ALA A 56 -19.34 9.24 -5.73
C ALA A 56 -19.54 10.10 -4.47
N LEU A 57 -20.75 10.13 -3.90
CA LEU A 57 -21.01 10.84 -2.64
C LEU A 57 -20.22 10.24 -1.48
N VAL A 58 -20.11 8.91 -1.41
CA VAL A 58 -19.28 8.24 -0.40
C VAL A 58 -17.80 8.62 -0.59
N LEU A 59 -17.28 8.56 -1.82
CA LEU A 59 -15.89 8.95 -2.10
C LEU A 59 -15.59 10.40 -1.73
N VAL A 60 -16.49 11.33 -2.08
CA VAL A 60 -16.36 12.74 -1.73
C VAL A 60 -16.42 12.92 -0.22
N GLY A 61 -17.37 12.27 0.46
CA GLY A 61 -17.49 12.30 1.92
C GLY A 61 -16.20 11.83 2.60
N VAL A 62 -15.69 10.66 2.21
CA VAL A 62 -14.43 10.11 2.74
C VAL A 62 -13.25 11.02 2.42
N SER A 63 -13.16 11.56 1.20
CA SER A 63 -12.09 12.47 0.79
C SER A 63 -12.07 13.75 1.61
N LEU A 64 -13.23 14.30 1.95
CA LEU A 64 -13.34 15.52 2.78
C LEU A 64 -12.96 15.25 4.24
N THR A 65 -13.19 14.04 4.74
CA THR A 65 -12.81 13.61 6.08
C THR A 65 -11.40 13.01 6.17
N SER A 66 -10.72 12.84 5.03
CA SER A 66 -9.42 12.17 4.99
C SER A 66 -8.34 13.10 5.53
N HIS A 67 -7.57 12.61 6.50
CA HIS A 67 -6.43 13.32 7.05
C HIS A 67 -5.13 12.69 6.55
N GLN A 68 -4.20 13.52 6.09
CA GLN A 68 -2.84 13.07 5.81
C GLN A 68 -2.07 12.92 7.11
N LEU A 69 -1.70 11.68 7.45
CA LEU A 69 -0.80 11.40 8.55
C LEU A 69 0.63 11.31 8.01
N VAL A 70 1.49 12.25 8.42
CA VAL A 70 2.92 12.16 8.17
C VAL A 70 3.54 11.34 9.27
N LEU A 71 4.03 10.15 8.93
CA LEU A 71 4.73 9.29 9.87
C LEU A 71 6.15 9.81 10.09
N ALA A 72 6.60 9.84 11.34
CA ALA A 72 7.99 10.17 11.66
C ALA A 72 8.94 9.06 11.16
N PRO A 73 10.21 9.38 10.86
CA PRO A 73 11.22 8.35 10.58
C PRO A 73 11.24 7.27 11.67
N GLY A 74 11.20 6.01 11.25
CA GLY A 74 11.12 4.84 12.12
C GLY A 74 9.71 4.32 12.40
N GLU A 75 8.65 5.12 12.19
CA GLU A 75 7.28 4.67 12.37
C GLU A 75 6.80 3.78 11.22
N ARG A 76 6.06 2.72 11.59
CA ARG A 76 5.63 1.68 10.66
C ARG A 76 4.30 2.03 10.02
N LYS A 77 4.27 1.97 8.68
CA LYS A 77 3.07 2.00 7.87
C LYS A 77 2.78 0.57 7.36
N TYR A 78 1.57 0.10 7.60
CA TYR A 78 1.09 -1.19 7.11
C TYR A 78 0.27 -0.97 5.82
N PHE A 79 0.44 -1.84 4.82
CA PHE A 79 -0.35 -1.80 3.58
C PHE A 79 -1.64 -2.62 3.71
N CYS A 80 -2.57 -2.20 4.55
CA CYS A 80 -3.75 -3.01 4.85
C CYS A 80 -4.85 -3.07 3.76
N GLU A 81 -4.63 -2.55 2.54
CA GLU A 81 -5.64 -2.56 1.47
C GLU A 81 -5.76 -3.94 0.80
N ILE A 82 -4.73 -4.37 0.06
CA ILE A 82 -4.68 -5.65 -0.65
C ILE A 82 -3.72 -6.64 0.04
N ASP A 83 -2.70 -6.14 0.74
CA ASP A 83 -1.63 -6.95 1.31
C ASP A 83 -1.26 -6.52 2.74
N CYS A 84 -2.05 -6.98 3.72
CA CYS A 84 -1.81 -6.72 5.14
C CYS A 84 -0.51 -7.31 5.70
N HIS A 85 0.25 -8.07 4.90
CA HIS A 85 1.42 -8.82 5.39
C HIS A 85 2.70 -7.98 5.42
N ILE A 86 2.71 -6.80 4.77
CA ILE A 86 3.90 -5.98 4.62
C ILE A 86 3.75 -4.67 5.41
N ALA A 87 4.72 -4.43 6.28
CA ALA A 87 4.92 -3.15 6.95
C ALA A 87 6.24 -2.53 6.51
N TYR A 88 6.29 -1.21 6.40
CA TYR A 88 7.52 -0.49 6.10
C TYR A 88 7.69 0.75 6.96
N SER A 89 8.92 1.17 7.19
CA SER A 89 9.25 2.46 7.79
C SER A 89 10.45 3.08 7.09
N VAL A 90 10.47 4.41 7.06
CA VAL A 90 11.65 5.16 6.61
C VAL A 90 12.63 5.19 7.77
N ALA A 91 13.76 4.48 7.64
CA ALA A 91 14.82 4.46 8.65
C ALA A 91 15.71 5.70 8.59
N GLY A 92 15.79 6.36 7.43
CA GLY A 92 16.58 7.56 7.22
C GLY A 92 16.50 8.05 5.78
N VAL A 93 16.87 9.31 5.57
CA VAL A 93 17.01 9.93 4.25
C VAL A 93 18.39 10.57 4.20
N GLU A 94 19.14 10.30 3.15
CA GLU A 94 20.47 10.85 2.90
C GLU A 94 20.49 11.54 1.54
N GLU A 95 21.24 12.63 1.43
CA GLU A 95 21.50 13.29 0.15
C GLU A 95 22.96 13.06 -0.23
N ALA A 96 23.19 12.55 -1.44
CA ALA A 96 24.54 12.26 -1.93
C ALA A 96 24.69 12.70 -3.39
N HIS A 97 25.88 13.12 -3.79
CA HIS A 97 26.16 13.44 -5.21
C HIS A 97 26.50 12.20 -6.04
N THR A 98 26.79 11.09 -5.38
CA THR A 98 27.17 9.81 -5.99
C THR A 98 26.37 8.67 -5.39
N LEU A 99 26.01 7.67 -6.21
CA LEU A 99 25.23 6.50 -5.83
C LEU A 99 25.86 5.24 -6.44
N GLY A 100 26.15 4.23 -5.63
CA GLY A 100 26.77 2.98 -6.09
C GLY A 100 28.02 2.62 -5.29
N ASP A 101 28.55 1.42 -5.53
CA ASP A 101 29.81 0.95 -4.95
C ASP A 101 31.01 1.57 -5.70
N GLU A 102 32.22 1.57 -5.11
CA GLU A 102 33.41 2.19 -5.70
C GLU A 102 33.74 1.68 -7.10
N SER A 103 33.28 0.47 -7.43
CA SER A 103 33.44 -0.15 -8.74
C SER A 103 32.56 0.46 -9.85
N HIS A 104 31.40 1.05 -9.51
CA HIS A 104 30.45 1.63 -10.48
C HIS A 104 29.67 2.83 -9.87
N PRO A 105 30.34 3.95 -9.57
CA PRO A 105 29.66 5.12 -9.03
C PRO A 105 28.83 5.83 -10.13
N ALA A 106 27.53 5.94 -9.93
CA ALA A 106 26.68 6.87 -10.67
C ALA A 106 26.80 8.26 -10.04
N SER A 107 27.08 9.30 -10.84
CA SER A 107 27.14 10.68 -10.38
C SER A 107 25.92 11.47 -10.85
N ALA A 108 25.32 12.27 -9.97
CA ALA A 108 24.21 13.14 -10.32
C ALA A 108 24.72 14.55 -10.70
N THR A 109 24.13 15.15 -11.72
CA THR A 109 24.34 16.58 -12.05
C THR A 109 23.79 17.50 -10.95
N GLY A 110 22.89 16.99 -10.10
CA GLY A 110 22.37 17.65 -8.91
C GLY A 110 22.69 16.85 -7.66
N ARG A 111 21.68 16.25 -7.03
CA ARG A 111 21.81 15.37 -5.86
C ARG A 111 20.92 14.14 -5.99
N PHE A 112 21.38 13.01 -5.47
CA PHE A 112 20.55 11.86 -5.15
C PHE A 112 19.89 12.06 -3.79
N VAL A 113 18.62 11.68 -3.68
CA VAL A 113 17.92 11.54 -2.40
C VAL A 113 17.74 10.05 -2.15
N ILE A 114 18.50 9.52 -1.21
CA ILE A 114 18.56 8.10 -0.86
C ILE A 114 17.64 7.87 0.32
N ILE A 115 16.62 7.04 0.13
CA ILE A 115 15.64 6.72 1.18
C ILE A 115 15.92 5.31 1.68
N HIS A 116 16.30 5.20 2.96
CA HIS A 116 16.50 3.90 3.60
C HIS A 116 15.17 3.38 4.14
N LEU A 117 14.68 2.30 3.54
CA LEU A 117 13.44 1.64 3.94
C LEU A 117 13.74 0.38 4.75
N LYS A 118 13.07 0.21 5.89
CA LYS A 118 12.98 -1.07 6.60
C LYS A 118 11.63 -1.68 6.29
N THR A 119 11.63 -2.92 5.84
CA THR A 119 10.41 -3.71 5.62
C THR A 119 10.34 -4.86 6.62
N TRP A 120 9.12 -5.18 7.03
CA TRP A 120 8.78 -6.32 7.87
C TRP A 120 7.68 -7.12 7.17
N PHE A 121 7.78 -8.43 7.34
CA PHE A 121 6.78 -9.39 6.89
C PHE A 121 6.20 -10.09 8.11
N ASP A 122 4.87 -10.09 8.23
CA ASP A 122 4.17 -10.80 9.29
C ASP A 122 3.76 -12.20 8.79
N SER A 123 4.36 -13.24 9.37
CA SER A 123 4.08 -14.63 9.00
C SER A 123 2.71 -15.12 9.45
N ASP A 124 2.10 -14.50 10.46
CA ASP A 124 0.85 -14.99 11.05
C ASP A 124 -0.36 -14.58 10.19
N THR A 125 -0.17 -13.64 9.27
CA THR A 125 -1.21 -13.17 8.35
C THR A 125 -1.28 -14.00 7.06
N ILE A 126 -0.28 -14.83 6.79
CA ILE A 126 -0.12 -15.60 5.55
C ILE A 126 -1.00 -16.86 5.52
N SER A 127 -1.50 -17.24 4.33
CA SER A 127 -2.18 -18.53 4.19
C SER A 127 -1.21 -19.69 4.51
N PRO A 128 -1.64 -20.73 5.26
CA PRO A 128 -0.85 -21.94 5.48
C PRO A 128 -0.44 -22.66 4.18
N HIS A 129 -1.14 -22.36 3.07
CA HIS A 129 -0.91 -22.97 1.77
C HIS A 129 0.08 -22.18 0.89
N ARG A 130 0.54 -20.99 1.31
CA ARG A 130 1.53 -20.23 0.55
C ARG A 130 2.93 -20.81 0.83
N GLY A 131 3.58 -21.37 -0.18
CA GLY A 131 4.95 -21.88 -0.06
C GLY A 131 5.99 -20.78 0.17
N ASN A 132 7.10 -21.11 0.85
CA ASN A 132 8.16 -20.16 1.26
C ASN A 132 9.23 -19.88 0.18
N ALA A 133 8.92 -20.12 -1.10
CA ALA A 133 9.91 -20.16 -2.17
C ALA A 133 10.75 -18.87 -2.32
N ALA A 134 10.15 -17.70 -2.06
CA ALA A 134 10.85 -16.42 -2.11
C ALA A 134 11.75 -16.17 -0.88
N ALA A 135 11.39 -16.70 0.29
CA ALA A 135 12.18 -16.57 1.52
C ALA A 135 13.34 -17.58 1.59
N ALA A 136 13.19 -18.74 0.94
CA ALA A 136 14.19 -19.81 0.94
C ALA A 136 15.52 -19.42 0.26
N ASN A 137 15.51 -18.40 -0.61
CA ASN A 137 16.69 -17.94 -1.34
C ASN A 137 17.41 -16.76 -0.66
N LEU A 138 16.95 -16.31 0.51
CA LEU A 138 17.62 -15.25 1.27
C LEU A 138 18.56 -15.87 2.31
N PRO A 139 19.85 -15.45 2.39
CA PRO A 139 20.71 -15.89 3.47
C PRO A 139 20.12 -15.45 4.83
N PRO A 140 20.27 -16.25 5.90
CA PRO A 140 19.76 -15.89 7.21
C PRO A 140 20.32 -14.54 7.65
N ARG A 141 19.45 -13.59 8.03
CA ARG A 141 19.87 -12.35 8.70
C ARG A 141 20.55 -12.75 10.00
N GLN A 142 21.86 -12.54 10.08
CA GLN A 142 22.56 -12.62 11.36
C GLN A 142 21.94 -11.58 12.30
N PRO A 143 21.59 -11.94 13.54
CA PRO A 143 21.18 -10.94 14.52
C PRO A 143 22.31 -9.93 14.66
N ALA A 144 21.99 -8.64 14.50
CA ALA A 144 22.94 -7.56 14.69
C ALA A 144 23.56 -7.72 16.08
N LYS A 145 24.85 -8.07 16.12
CA LYS A 145 25.62 -8.19 17.36
C LYS A 145 25.50 -6.87 18.11
N PRO A 146 25.06 -6.85 19.38
CA PRO A 146 25.07 -5.63 20.16
C PRO A 146 26.50 -5.11 20.17
N ARG A 147 26.71 -3.92 19.62
CA ARG A 147 28.01 -3.24 19.63
C ARG A 147 28.31 -2.93 21.09
N SER A 148 29.03 -3.84 21.75
CA SER A 148 29.39 -3.71 23.16
C SER A 148 30.09 -2.35 23.33
N SER A 149 29.51 -1.52 24.17
CA SER A 149 30.08 -0.28 24.68
C SER A 149 31.39 -0.58 25.41
N ARG A 150 32.48 -0.60 24.67
CA ARG A 150 33.83 -0.35 25.19
C ARG A 150 34.47 0.76 24.38
N CYS A 151 33.92 1.97 24.55
CA CYS A 151 34.76 3.15 24.43
C CYS A 151 35.43 3.32 25.79
N ALA A 152 36.72 3.02 25.83
CA ALA A 152 37.59 3.32 26.94
C ALA A 152 37.55 4.83 27.21
N ALA A 153 37.30 5.20 28.47
CA ALA A 153 37.56 6.55 28.93
C ALA A 153 39.07 6.68 29.21
N PRO A 154 39.79 7.64 28.61
CA PRO A 154 41.11 8.00 29.11
C PRO A 154 40.90 8.88 30.36
N ARG A 155 41.42 8.46 31.51
CA ARG A 155 41.79 9.41 32.57
C ARG A 155 43.31 9.49 32.60
N LEU A 156 43.78 10.65 32.15
CA LEU A 156 45.10 11.25 32.30
C LEU A 156 45.40 11.55 33.79
N PRO A 157 46.66 11.91 34.11
CA PRO A 157 47.54 11.29 35.12
C PRO A 157 47.14 11.47 36.59
#